data_AF-A0A9X5XIZ1-F1
#
_entry.id   AF-A0A9X5XIZ1-F1
#
_cell.length_a   1.000
_cell.length_b   1.000
_cell.length_c   1.000
_cell.angle_alpha   90.00
_cell.angle_beta   90.00
_cell.angle_gamma   90.00
#
_symmetry.space_group_name_H-M   'P 1'
#
loop_
_entity.id
_entity.type
_entity.pdbx_description
1 polymer ?
#
loop_
_entity_poly.entity_id
_entity_poly.type
_entity_poly.pdbx_seq_one_letter_code
_entity_poly.pdbx_strand_id
1 'polypeptide(L)'
;MDRCIVLVDAGYLLGAAASLLAGEPSRSRITVDHAALIQGLRERAESDTERPLLRIYWFDGAPDRVPQPEHRRLRVMPRVTVRLGALTRSDGRWAQKGVDAAMHAELTELARNRACSDVVLVTGDG
;
A
#
# COMPACT_ATOMS: atom_id res chain seq x y z
N MET A 1 -5.88 -19.12 -13.86
CA MET A 1 -6.25 -17.72 -13.62
C MET A 1 -4.94 -17.02 -13.40
N ASP A 2 -4.52 -16.13 -14.31
CA ASP A 2 -3.09 -15.90 -14.53
C ASP A 2 -2.78 -14.41 -14.36
N ARG A 3 -3.03 -13.90 -13.17
CA ARG A 3 -2.86 -12.47 -12.83
C ARG A 3 -2.22 -12.36 -11.46
N CYS A 4 -1.40 -11.34 -11.27
CA CYS A 4 -0.87 -10.98 -9.96
C CYS A 4 -1.62 -9.79 -9.35
N ILE A 5 -1.60 -9.71 -8.02
CA ILE A 5 -2.08 -8.57 -7.25
C ILE A 5 -0.95 -8.09 -6.34
N VAL A 6 -0.85 -6.78 -6.13
CA VAL A 6 0.07 -6.19 -5.15
C VAL A 6 -0.74 -5.66 -3.97
N LEU A 7 -0.34 -6.00 -2.75
CA LEU A 7 -0.83 -5.37 -1.53
C LEU A 7 0.32 -4.58 -0.92
N VAL A 8 0.10 -3.29 -0.70
CA VAL A 8 1.13 -2.36 -0.23
C VAL A 8 0.75 -1.84 1.14
N ASP A 9 1.59 -2.10 2.14
CA ASP A 9 1.63 -1.30 3.36
C ASP A 9 2.38 0.01 3.07
N ALA A 10 1.64 1.11 2.94
CA ALA A 10 2.22 2.43 2.76
C ALA A 10 2.96 2.92 4.00
N GLY A 11 2.53 2.47 5.19
CA GLY A 11 3.16 2.66 6.50
C GLY A 11 4.63 2.36 6.41
N TYR A 12 4.90 1.08 6.17
CA TYR A 12 6.22 0.55 5.96
C TYR A 12 6.92 1.14 4.74
N LEU A 13 6.33 1.07 3.53
CA LEU A 13 7.03 1.43 2.29
C LEU A 13 7.58 2.87 2.33
N LEU A 14 6.73 3.83 2.71
CA LEU A 14 7.14 5.23 2.75
C LEU A 14 7.98 5.56 3.99
N GLY A 15 7.76 4.86 5.11
CA GLY A 15 8.60 4.99 6.31
C GLY A 15 10.03 4.49 6.07
N ALA A 16 10.18 3.33 5.44
CA ALA A 16 11.45 2.74 5.06
C ALA A 16 12.19 3.62 4.03
N ALA A 17 11.47 4.13 3.02
CA ALA A 17 12.04 5.08 2.06
C ALA A 17 12.53 6.38 2.74
N ALA A 18 11.75 6.94 3.67
CA ALA A 18 12.14 8.13 4.42
C ALA A 18 13.38 7.87 5.29
N SER A 19 13.43 6.73 5.99
CA SER A 19 14.61 6.33 6.77
C SER A 19 15.86 6.23 5.89
N LEU A 20 15.74 5.64 4.70
CA LEU A 20 16.85 5.49 3.76
C LEU A 20 17.33 6.83 3.17
N LEU A 21 16.39 7.70 2.78
CA LEU A 21 16.71 8.92 2.02
C LEU A 21 16.95 10.16 2.90
N ALA A 22 16.32 10.21 4.08
CA ALA A 22 16.33 11.36 4.97
C ALA A 22 16.82 11.04 6.39
N GLY A 23 17.18 9.78 6.68
CA GLY A 23 17.76 9.35 7.97
C GLY A 23 16.75 9.17 9.11
N GLU A 24 15.46 9.44 8.89
CA GLU A 24 14.39 9.23 9.86
C GLU A 24 13.09 8.75 9.18
N PRO A 25 12.22 7.98 9.85
CA PRO A 25 11.01 7.40 9.25
C PRO A 25 9.85 8.41 9.07
N SER A 26 10.18 9.69 8.85
CA SER A 26 9.21 10.76 8.68
C SER A 26 8.88 11.01 7.22
N ARG A 27 7.68 10.61 6.80
CA ARG A 27 7.20 10.79 5.41
C ARG A 27 7.21 12.26 4.95
N SER A 28 7.09 13.22 5.87
CA SER A 28 7.10 14.65 5.52
C SER A 28 8.48 15.15 5.07
N ARG A 29 9.54 14.32 5.23
CA ARG A 29 10.91 14.64 4.79
C ARG A 29 11.19 14.25 3.34
N ILE A 30 10.29 13.48 2.72
CA ILE A 30 10.45 13.03 1.35
C ILE A 30 9.30 13.53 0.49
N THR A 31 9.57 13.72 -0.80
CA THR A 31 8.52 13.91 -1.80
C THR A 31 8.38 12.61 -2.58
N VAL A 32 7.14 12.15 -2.74
CA VAL A 32 6.85 10.88 -3.41
C VAL A 32 6.18 11.16 -4.75
N ASP A 33 6.86 10.79 -5.83
CA ASP A 33 6.23 10.62 -7.13
C ASP A 33 5.43 9.30 -7.12
N HIS A 34 4.15 9.42 -6.81
CA HIS A 34 3.26 8.26 -6.71
C HIS A 34 3.02 7.60 -8.07
N ALA A 35 3.08 8.36 -9.17
CA ALA A 35 2.86 7.78 -10.49
C ALA A 35 4.05 6.88 -10.86
N ALA A 36 5.27 7.38 -10.66
CA ALA A 36 6.49 6.59 -10.85
C ALA A 36 6.55 5.39 -9.91
N LEU A 37 6.17 5.56 -8.63
CA LEU A 37 6.16 4.48 -7.65
C LEU A 37 5.16 3.36 -8.03
N ILE A 38 3.93 3.73 -8.41
CA ILE A 38 2.92 2.77 -8.84
C ILE A 38 3.35 2.03 -10.10
N GLN A 39 3.98 2.72 -11.05
CA GLN A 39 4.52 2.09 -12.25
C GLN A 39 5.66 1.12 -11.92
N GLY A 40 6.60 1.51 -11.04
CA GLY A 40 7.68 0.63 -10.61
C GLY A 40 7.19 -0.62 -9.85
N LEU A 41 6.19 -0.46 -8.97
CA LEU A 41 5.55 -1.59 -8.27
C LEU A 41 4.89 -2.56 -9.26
N ARG A 42 4.21 -2.02 -10.27
CA ARG A 42 3.60 -2.82 -11.33
C ARG A 42 4.67 -3.61 -12.10
N GLU A 43 5.67 -2.92 -12.63
CA GLU A 43 6.72 -3.53 -13.45
C GLU A 43 7.45 -4.62 -12.66
N ARG A 44 7.75 -4.35 -11.39
CA ARG A 44 8.40 -5.32 -10.52
C ARG A 44 7.52 -6.54 -10.26
N ALA A 45 6.24 -6.34 -9.94
CA ALA A 45 5.32 -7.46 -9.71
C ALA A 45 5.09 -8.30 -10.97
N GLU A 46 4.92 -7.67 -12.13
CA GLU A 46 4.76 -8.38 -13.41
C GLU A 46 6.04 -9.16 -13.79
N SER A 47 7.22 -8.60 -13.50
CA SER A 47 8.50 -9.28 -13.71
C SER A 47 8.70 -10.46 -12.75
N ASP A 48 8.46 -10.28 -11.46
CA ASP A 48 8.76 -11.30 -10.44
C ASP A 48 7.77 -12.48 -10.48
N THR A 49 6.52 -12.23 -10.92
CA THR A 49 5.47 -13.27 -11.00
C THR A 49 5.28 -13.84 -12.40
N GLU A 50 5.84 -13.19 -13.42
CA GLU A 50 5.55 -13.46 -14.85
C GLU A 50 4.04 -13.41 -15.18
N ARG A 51 3.24 -12.73 -14.35
CA ARG A 51 1.80 -12.56 -14.55
C ARG A 51 1.45 -11.09 -14.75
N PRO A 52 0.47 -10.78 -15.61
CA PRO A 52 0.00 -9.41 -15.75
C PRO A 52 -0.76 -8.92 -14.49
N LEU A 53 -0.56 -7.66 -14.13
CA LEU A 53 -1.12 -7.03 -12.94
C LEU A 53 -2.65 -6.88 -13.03
N LEU A 54 -3.38 -7.32 -12.01
CA LEU A 54 -4.82 -7.06 -11.88
C LEU A 54 -5.13 -5.76 -11.12
N ARG A 55 -4.47 -5.55 -9.98
CA ARG A 55 -4.76 -4.47 -9.03
C ARG A 55 -3.56 -4.24 -8.10
N ILE A 56 -3.33 -3.00 -7.72
CA ILE A 56 -2.54 -2.63 -6.55
C ILE A 56 -3.51 -2.14 -5.47
N TYR A 57 -3.52 -2.80 -4.33
CA TYR A 57 -4.22 -2.36 -3.13
C TYR A 57 -3.24 -1.61 -2.24
N TRP A 58 -3.53 -0.32 -2.04
CA TRP A 58 -2.73 0.59 -1.23
C TRP A 58 -3.39 0.76 0.13
N PHE A 59 -2.77 0.23 1.17
CA PHE A 59 -3.25 0.37 2.54
C PHE A 59 -2.48 1.48 3.24
N ASP A 60 -3.20 2.44 3.80
CA ASP A 60 -2.60 3.55 4.54
C ASP A 60 -3.47 3.99 5.71
N GLY A 61 -2.89 4.76 6.63
CA GLY A 61 -3.61 5.41 7.71
C GLY A 61 -3.98 6.84 7.33
N ALA A 62 -5.21 7.25 7.63
CA ALA A 62 -5.60 8.65 7.55
C ALA A 62 -6.33 9.11 8.82
N PRO A 63 -6.20 10.39 9.22
CA PRO A 63 -6.98 10.96 10.32
C PRO A 63 -8.47 10.75 10.05
N ASP A 64 -9.18 10.17 11.02
CA ASP A 64 -10.62 9.83 10.93
C ASP A 64 -11.00 9.03 9.67
N ARG A 65 -10.04 8.30 9.08
CA ARG A 65 -10.18 7.59 7.80
C ARG A 65 -10.53 8.50 6.61
N VAL A 66 -10.31 9.81 6.75
CA VAL A 66 -10.61 10.80 5.71
C VAL A 66 -9.48 10.84 4.68
N PRO A 67 -9.76 10.64 3.38
CA PRO A 67 -8.72 10.70 2.34
C PRO A 67 -8.04 12.07 2.23
N GLN A 68 -6.72 12.06 2.42
CA GLN A 68 -5.81 13.19 2.21
C GLN A 68 -5.52 13.40 0.71
N PRO A 69 -4.94 14.54 0.29
CA PRO A 69 -4.68 14.85 -1.12
C PRO A 69 -3.94 13.74 -1.89
N GLU A 70 -2.91 13.14 -1.28
CA GLU A 70 -2.17 12.02 -1.83
C GLU A 70 -3.04 10.78 -2.05
N HIS A 71 -3.94 10.45 -1.11
CA HIS A 71 -4.89 9.35 -1.26
C HIS A 71 -5.86 9.59 -2.42
N ARG A 72 -6.27 10.85 -2.64
CA ARG A 72 -7.16 11.21 -3.76
C ARG A 72 -6.44 11.08 -5.10
N ARG A 73 -5.15 11.46 -5.16
CA ARG A 73 -4.30 11.26 -6.34
C ARG A 73 -4.13 9.78 -6.67
N LEU A 74 -3.87 8.94 -5.66
CA LEU A 74 -3.76 7.49 -5.84
C LEU A 74 -5.08 6.85 -6.33
N ARG A 75 -6.23 7.28 -5.81
CA ARG A 75 -7.55 6.71 -6.15
C ARG A 75 -7.94 6.85 -7.63
N VAL A 76 -7.40 7.84 -8.33
CA VAL A 76 -7.67 8.03 -9.76
C VAL A 76 -6.64 7.33 -10.66
N MET A 77 -5.61 6.72 -10.09
CA MET A 77 -4.61 5.98 -10.86
C MET A 77 -5.20 4.64 -11.35
N PRO A 78 -4.93 4.24 -12.61
CA PRO A 78 -5.40 2.98 -13.14
C PRO A 78 -5.00 1.78 -12.27
N ARG A 79 -5.97 0.90 -11.97
CA ARG A 79 -5.77 -0.33 -11.20
C ARG A 79 -5.25 -0.11 -9.77
N VAL A 80 -5.38 1.08 -9.20
CA VAL A 80 -5.06 1.34 -7.80
C VAL A 80 -6.35 1.39 -6.97
N THR A 81 -6.35 0.75 -5.80
CA THR A 81 -7.45 0.83 -4.84
C THR A 81 -6.90 1.18 -3.48
N VAL A 82 -7.34 2.32 -2.92
CA VAL A 82 -6.89 2.80 -1.61
C VAL A 82 -7.83 2.32 -0.51
N ARG A 83 -7.27 1.66 0.51
CA ARG A 83 -7.94 1.22 1.74
C ARG A 83 -7.37 2.00 2.92
N LEU A 84 -8.22 2.68 3.68
CA LEU A 84 -7.77 3.55 4.77
C LEU A 84 -8.10 2.98 6.15
N GLY A 85 -7.07 2.72 6.93
CA GLY A 85 -7.16 2.54 8.38
C GLY A 85 -7.27 3.90 9.11
N ALA A 86 -7.51 3.84 10.42
CA ALA A 86 -7.53 5.04 11.24
C ALA A 86 -6.10 5.41 11.66
N LEU A 87 -5.69 6.65 11.39
CA LEU A 87 -4.48 7.22 11.97
C LEU A 87 -4.86 7.91 13.28
N THR A 88 -4.47 7.32 14.40
CA THR A 88 -4.81 7.80 15.75
C THR A 88 -3.57 8.28 16.48
N ARG A 89 -3.72 9.27 17.35
CA ARG A 89 -2.63 9.72 18.23
C ARG A 89 -2.77 9.01 19.58
N SER A 90 -1.78 8.21 19.96
CA SER A 90 -1.70 7.55 21.27
C SER A 90 -0.38 7.94 21.92
N ASP A 91 -0.41 8.46 23.15
CA ASP A 91 0.78 8.85 23.92
C ASP A 91 1.77 9.76 23.15
N GLY A 92 1.22 10.71 22.38
CA GLY A 92 2.02 11.64 21.58
C GLY A 92 2.62 11.05 20.30
N ARG A 93 2.43 9.75 20.03
CA ARG A 93 2.86 9.09 18.80
C ARG A 93 1.67 8.83 17.88
N TRP A 94 1.90 8.93 16.58
CA TRP A 94 0.92 8.52 15.58
C TRP A 94 0.98 6.99 15.43
N ALA A 95 -0.17 6.34 15.54
CA ALA A 95 -0.35 4.91 15.37
C ALA A 95 -1.43 4.65 14.32
N GLN A 96 -1.11 3.84 13.32
CA GLN A 96 -2.07 3.34 12.37
C GLN A 96 -2.82 2.16 13.00
N LYS A 97 -4.15 2.18 12.93
CA LYS A 97 -5.02 1.12 13.42
C LYS A 97 -5.92 0.60 12.31
N GLY A 98 -6.00 -0.72 12.20
CA GLY A 98 -6.90 -1.41 11.28
C GLY A 98 -6.40 -1.53 9.85
N VAL A 99 -5.16 -1.14 9.57
CA VAL A 99 -4.49 -1.40 8.28
C VAL A 99 -4.30 -2.91 8.09
N ASP A 100 -3.72 -3.59 9.06
CA ASP A 100 -3.44 -5.04 9.01
C ASP A 100 -4.72 -5.85 8.87
N ALA A 101 -5.76 -5.48 9.63
CA ALA A 101 -7.07 -6.11 9.55
C ALA A 101 -7.71 -5.93 8.17
N ALA A 102 -7.57 -4.75 7.55
CA ALA A 102 -8.07 -4.49 6.20
C ALA A 102 -7.29 -5.29 5.15
N MET A 103 -5.97 -5.40 5.31
CA MET A 103 -5.11 -6.17 4.41
C MET A 103 -5.42 -7.66 4.50
N HIS A 104 -5.55 -8.20 5.71
CA HIS A 104 -5.95 -9.58 5.94
C HIS A 104 -7.34 -9.89 5.36
N ALA A 105 -8.30 -8.98 5.55
CA ALA A 105 -9.64 -9.13 4.96
C ALA A 105 -9.60 -9.15 3.43
N GLU A 106 -8.84 -8.25 2.80
CA GLU A 106 -8.69 -8.23 1.34
C GLU A 106 -8.01 -9.51 0.83
N LEU A 107 -6.93 -9.97 1.47
CA LEU A 107 -6.29 -11.26 1.17
C LEU A 107 -7.27 -12.43 1.23
N THR A 108 -8.09 -12.48 2.29
CA THR A 108 -9.10 -13.53 2.48
C THR A 108 -10.15 -13.49 1.35
N GLU A 109 -10.60 -12.29 0.97
CA GLU A 109 -11.57 -12.11 -0.10
C GLU A 109 -11.00 -12.51 -1.47
N LEU A 110 -9.76 -12.11 -1.77
CA LEU A 110 -9.05 -12.49 -2.99
C LEU A 110 -8.88 -14.00 -3.10
N ALA A 111 -8.49 -14.67 -2.01
CA ALA A 111 -8.36 -16.12 -1.95
C ALA A 111 -9.71 -16.83 -2.15
N ARG A 112 -10.76 -16.39 -1.43
CA ARG A 112 -12.10 -16.97 -1.53
C ARG A 112 -12.67 -16.89 -2.94
N ASN A 113 -12.44 -15.77 -3.61
CA ASN A 113 -12.93 -15.53 -4.97
C ASN A 113 -12.01 -16.12 -6.04
N ARG A 114 -10.87 -16.73 -5.65
CA ARG A 114 -9.78 -17.14 -6.54
C ARG A 114 -9.46 -16.02 -7.53
N ALA A 115 -9.18 -14.82 -7.01
CA ALA A 115 -9.09 -13.58 -7.78
C ALA A 115 -7.74 -13.37 -8.49
N CYS A 116 -6.70 -14.11 -8.10
CA CYS A 116 -5.36 -14.10 -8.70
C CYS A 116 -4.68 -15.45 -8.48
N SER A 117 -3.64 -15.73 -9.26
CA SER A 117 -2.71 -16.84 -9.00
C SER A 117 -1.62 -16.45 -8.03
N ASP A 118 -1.20 -15.18 -8.06
CA ASP A 118 -0.01 -14.69 -7.38
C ASP A 118 -0.32 -13.42 -6.60
N VAL A 119 0.28 -13.30 -5.41
CA VAL A 119 0.18 -12.12 -4.56
C VAL A 119 1.58 -11.65 -4.22
N VAL A 120 1.84 -10.37 -4.49
CA VAL A 120 3.04 -9.67 -4.04
C VAL A 120 2.67 -8.82 -2.83
N LEU A 121 3.30 -9.08 -1.70
CA LEU A 121 3.09 -8.35 -0.47
C LEU A 121 4.29 -7.42 -0.21
N VAL A 122 4.03 -6.12 -0.13
CA VAL A 122 5.03 -5.10 0.23
C VAL A 122 4.74 -4.65 1.65
N THR A 123 5.44 -5.24 2.61
CA THR A 123 5.26 -5.00 4.05
C THR A 123 6.58 -5.12 4.80
N GLY A 124 6.63 -4.56 6.00
CA GLY A 124 7.73 -4.72 6.96
C GLY A 124 7.44 -5.70 8.09
N ASP A 125 6.17 -6.08 8.25
CA ASP A 125 5.74 -7.01 9.29
C ASP A 125 5.81 -8.44 8.75
N GLY A 126 6.57 -9.29 9.44
CA GLY A 126 6.78 -10.71 9.14
C GLY A 126 6.38 -11.63 10.28
#